data_AF-A0AAW9W8E3-F1
#
_entry.id   AF-A0AAW9W8E3-F1
#
_cell.length_a   1.000
_cell.length_b   1.000
_cell.length_c   1.000
_cell.angle_alpha   90.00
_cell.angle_beta   90.00
_cell.angle_gamma   90.00
#
_symmetry.space_group_name_H-M   'P 1'
#
loop_
_entity.id
_entity.type
_entity.pdbx_description
1 polymer ?
#
loop_
_entity_poly.entity_id
_entity_poly.type
_entity_poly.pdbx_seq_one_letter_code
_entity_poly.pdbx_strand_id
1 'polypeptide(L)'
;STTMVYDRGDGDVTEILDNQPIQLDLKKVELKNIKRTDLIKYENGKETNESLITTVPDDKRNYYLKITSKNQKTTLLAVKNIEETTVNGTPVYKVTAIADNLVSRTADNKFEEEYVHYIEKPKVHEDNVYYNFNELITDMQKNPNGIFKLGADLNAANVKPNGKSYVTTKFRGEL
;
A
#
# COMPACT_ATOMS: atom_id res chain seq x y z
N SER A 1 5.92 -42.32 -17.92
CA SER A 1 7.00 -43.24 -17.55
C SER A 1 8.29 -42.68 -18.06
N THR A 2 9.33 -42.70 -17.24
CA THR A 2 10.68 -42.34 -17.69
C THR A 2 11.41 -43.65 -17.99
N THR A 3 11.89 -43.78 -19.21
CA THR A 3 12.63 -44.96 -19.65
C THR A 3 14.09 -44.60 -19.79
N MET A 4 14.97 -45.30 -19.09
CA MET A 4 16.42 -45.23 -19.31
C MET A 4 16.84 -46.38 -20.22
N VAL A 5 17.66 -46.07 -21.23
CA VAL A 5 18.30 -47.05 -22.09
C VAL A 5 19.81 -46.86 -21.98
N TYR A 6 20.54 -47.94 -21.68
CA TYR A 6 22.00 -47.92 -21.56
C TYR A 6 22.62 -49.28 -21.93
N ASP A 7 23.84 -49.28 -22.47
CA ASP A 7 24.61 -50.48 -22.82
C ASP A 7 25.76 -50.67 -21.82
N ARG A 8 25.92 -51.88 -21.28
CA ARG A 8 27.00 -52.24 -20.33
C ARG A 8 28.13 -53.07 -20.98
N GLY A 9 28.14 -53.21 -22.31
CA GLY A 9 29.08 -54.03 -23.07
C GLY A 9 28.51 -55.34 -23.60
N ASP A 10 27.24 -55.64 -23.30
CA ASP A 10 26.50 -56.84 -23.73
C ASP A 10 25.21 -56.49 -24.50
N GLY A 11 25.06 -55.23 -24.94
CA GLY A 11 23.91 -54.72 -25.68
C GLY A 11 22.98 -53.84 -24.86
N ASP A 12 21.98 -53.27 -25.53
CA ASP A 12 21.07 -52.30 -24.94
C ASP A 12 20.17 -52.91 -23.85
N VAL A 13 20.22 -52.33 -22.66
CA VAL A 13 19.31 -52.62 -21.55
C VAL A 13 18.31 -51.48 -21.42
N THR A 14 17.02 -51.83 -21.32
CA THR A 14 15.93 -50.88 -21.09
C THR A 14 15.38 -51.04 -19.67
N GLU A 15 15.36 -49.95 -18.91
CA GLU A 15 14.84 -49.89 -17.56
C GLU A 15 13.72 -48.84 -17.48
N ILE A 16 12.56 -49.24 -16.95
CA ILE A 16 11.43 -48.34 -16.70
C ILE A 16 11.54 -47.88 -15.25
N LEU A 17 11.77 -46.58 -15.05
CA LEU A 17 11.84 -46.00 -13.72
C LEU A 17 10.44 -45.79 -13.15
N ASP A 18 10.27 -46.06 -11.86
CA ASP A 18 9.05 -45.76 -11.13
C ASP A 18 8.80 -44.25 -11.10
N ASN A 19 7.52 -43.86 -11.22
CA ASN A 19 7.13 -42.48 -11.05
C ASN A 19 7.35 -42.08 -9.58
N GLN A 20 8.28 -41.17 -9.32
CA GLN A 20 8.39 -40.51 -8.02
C GLN A 20 7.50 -39.25 -8.00
N PRO A 21 6.55 -39.14 -7.05
CA PRO A 21 5.76 -37.93 -6.92
C PRO A 21 6.63 -36.77 -6.43
N ILE A 22 6.58 -35.64 -7.12
CA ILE A 22 7.22 -34.39 -6.67
C ILE A 22 6.23 -33.69 -5.74
N GLN A 23 6.64 -33.45 -4.49
CA GLN A 23 5.92 -32.55 -3.59
C GLN A 23 6.47 -31.13 -3.78
N LEU A 24 5.59 -30.22 -4.21
CA LEU A 24 5.91 -28.79 -4.33
C LEU A 24 5.43 -28.07 -3.07
N ASP A 25 6.35 -27.72 -2.18
CA ASP A 25 6.05 -26.87 -1.03
C ASP A 25 6.29 -25.41 -1.41
N LEU A 26 5.21 -24.65 -1.57
CA LEU A 26 5.28 -23.23 -1.91
C LEU A 26 5.86 -22.42 -0.73
N LYS A 27 6.84 -21.56 -1.04
CA LYS A 27 7.42 -20.66 -0.04
C LYS A 27 6.52 -19.45 0.18
N LYS A 28 6.38 -19.05 1.44
CA LYS A 28 5.70 -17.82 1.83
C LYS A 28 6.57 -16.58 1.59
N VAL A 29 5.95 -15.46 1.22
CA VAL A 29 6.58 -14.17 0.93
C VAL A 29 6.25 -13.17 2.05
N GLU A 30 7.27 -12.71 2.76
CA GLU A 30 7.13 -11.70 3.81
C GLU A 30 7.54 -10.32 3.29
N LEU A 31 6.71 -9.29 3.54
CA LEU A 31 7.06 -7.89 3.28
C LEU A 31 7.86 -7.30 4.43
N LYS A 32 9.07 -6.80 4.16
CA LYS A 32 9.97 -6.20 5.16
C LYS A 32 10.49 -4.83 4.74
N ASN A 33 10.97 -4.06 5.72
CA ASN A 33 11.63 -2.77 5.51
C ASN A 33 10.77 -1.81 4.69
N ILE A 34 9.48 -1.71 5.00
CA ILE A 34 8.54 -0.84 4.29
C ILE A 34 8.90 0.62 4.59
N LYS A 35 8.99 1.43 3.54
CA LYS A 35 9.22 2.88 3.61
C LYS A 35 7.89 3.63 3.51
N ARG A 36 7.01 3.22 2.60
CA ARG A 36 5.70 3.83 2.37
C ARG A 36 4.74 2.81 1.78
N THR A 37 3.47 2.96 2.11
CA THR A 37 2.35 2.26 1.45
C THR A 37 1.41 3.32 0.92
N ASP A 38 1.02 3.21 -0.35
CA ASP A 38 0.06 4.09 -0.99
C ASP A 38 -1.17 3.28 -1.44
N LEU A 39 -2.38 3.80 -1.23
CA LEU A 39 -3.60 3.24 -1.82
C LEU A 39 -3.74 3.80 -3.23
N ILE A 40 -3.75 2.93 -4.24
CA ILE A 40 -3.81 3.31 -5.65
C ILE A 40 -5.08 2.75 -6.27
N LYS A 41 -5.80 3.60 -7.00
CA LYS A 41 -6.86 3.21 -7.92
C LYS A 41 -6.29 3.14 -9.34
N TYR A 42 -6.57 2.05 -10.06
CA TYR A 42 -6.17 1.89 -11.45
C TYR A 42 -7.38 1.71 -12.36
N GLU A 43 -7.62 2.72 -13.18
CA GLU A 43 -8.74 2.74 -14.11
C GLU A 43 -8.29 3.31 -15.44
N ASN A 44 -8.78 2.73 -16.54
CA ASN A 44 -8.52 3.20 -17.90
C ASN A 44 -7.03 3.40 -18.20
N GLY A 45 -6.17 2.51 -17.70
CA GLY A 45 -4.73 2.56 -17.93
C GLY A 45 -3.96 3.53 -17.01
N LYS A 46 -4.61 4.18 -16.04
CA LYS A 46 -4.03 5.25 -15.23
C LYS A 46 -4.07 4.96 -13.73
N GLU A 47 -2.93 5.12 -13.07
CA GLU A 47 -2.84 5.15 -11.60
C GLU A 47 -3.31 6.51 -11.04
N THR A 48 -4.18 6.48 -10.04
CA THR A 48 -4.55 7.62 -9.20
C THR A 48 -4.22 7.28 -7.75
N ASN A 49 -3.48 8.15 -7.07
CA ASN A 49 -3.20 7.99 -5.64
C ASN A 49 -4.45 8.41 -4.85
N GLU A 50 -5.00 7.47 -4.10
CA GLU A 50 -6.16 7.62 -3.24
C GLU A 50 -5.82 7.39 -1.77
N SER A 51 -4.57 7.61 -1.36
CA SER A 51 -4.16 7.58 0.05
C SER A 51 -4.77 8.72 0.90
N LEU A 52 -5.67 9.53 0.33
CA LEU A 52 -6.43 10.61 0.97
C LEU A 52 -7.94 10.45 0.72
N ILE A 53 -8.44 9.20 0.65
CA ILE A 53 -9.89 8.95 0.54
C ILE A 53 -10.69 9.59 1.68
N THR A 54 -11.89 10.05 1.36
CA THR A 54 -12.86 10.62 2.31
C THR A 54 -14.09 9.75 2.50
N THR A 55 -14.23 8.68 1.72
CA THR A 55 -15.31 7.69 1.79
C THR A 55 -14.81 6.31 1.37
N VAL A 56 -15.50 5.25 1.80
CA VAL A 56 -15.20 3.89 1.33
C VAL A 56 -15.73 3.71 -0.09
N PRO A 57 -14.89 3.32 -1.07
CA PRO A 57 -15.36 3.07 -2.43
C PRO A 57 -16.33 1.88 -2.48
N ASP A 58 -17.35 1.96 -3.33
CA ASP A 58 -18.29 0.85 -3.54
C ASP A 58 -17.55 -0.36 -4.18
N ASP A 59 -16.94 -0.14 -5.35
CA ASP A 59 -16.10 -1.13 -6.03
C ASP A 59 -14.61 -0.96 -5.65
N LYS A 60 -14.02 -2.06 -5.19
CA LYS A 60 -12.64 -2.16 -4.69
C LYS A 60 -11.73 -2.93 -5.64
N ARG A 61 -12.26 -3.53 -6.72
CA ARG A 61 -11.52 -4.40 -7.65
C ARG A 61 -10.36 -3.69 -8.33
N ASN A 62 -10.51 -2.39 -8.57
CA ASN A 62 -9.52 -1.55 -9.22
C ASN A 62 -8.50 -0.95 -8.25
N TYR A 63 -8.53 -1.33 -6.97
CA TYR A 63 -7.62 -0.81 -5.95
C TYR A 63 -6.50 -1.82 -5.61
N TYR A 64 -5.30 -1.30 -5.41
CA TYR A 64 -4.19 -2.03 -4.83
C TYR A 64 -3.38 -1.15 -3.88
N LEU A 65 -2.67 -1.80 -2.96
CA LEU A 65 -1.64 -1.15 -2.17
C LEU A 65 -0.32 -1.19 -2.93
N LYS A 66 0.26 -0.02 -3.17
CA LYS A 66 1.60 0.16 -3.73
C LYS A 66 2.58 0.31 -2.57
N ILE A 67 3.32 -0.75 -2.27
CA ILE A 67 4.22 -0.83 -1.14
C ILE A 67 5.65 -0.60 -1.62
N THR A 68 6.26 0.48 -1.14
CA THR A 68 7.66 0.83 -1.43
C THR A 68 8.53 0.51 -0.23
N SER A 69 9.53 -0.34 -0.42
CA SER A 69 10.53 -0.65 0.61
C SER A 69 11.63 0.42 0.71
N LYS A 70 12.42 0.38 1.79
CA LYS A 70 13.57 1.28 2.02
C LYS A 70 14.66 1.11 0.96
N ASN A 71 14.80 -0.08 0.37
CA ASN A 71 15.69 -0.33 -0.78
C ASN A 71 15.00 -0.10 -2.14
N GLN A 72 13.92 0.69 -2.18
CA GLN A 72 13.22 1.13 -3.39
C GLN A 72 12.63 0.01 -4.25
N LYS A 73 12.35 -1.16 -3.67
CA LYS A 73 11.56 -2.20 -4.35
C LYS A 73 10.08 -1.88 -4.17
N THR A 74 9.32 -2.00 -5.25
CA THR A 74 7.87 -1.79 -5.25
C THR A 74 7.17 -3.15 -5.31
N THR A 75 6.18 -3.36 -4.46
CA THR A 75 5.27 -4.51 -4.49
C THR A 75 3.84 -4.00 -4.58
N LEU A 76 3.01 -4.65 -5.39
CA LEU A 76 1.60 -4.33 -5.54
C LEU A 76 0.77 -5.45 -4.92
N LEU A 77 -0.12 -5.12 -4.00
CA LEU A 77 -1.05 -6.08 -3.40
C LEU A 77 -2.50 -5.70 -3.71
N ALA A 78 -3.28 -6.64 -4.24
CA ALA A 78 -4.69 -6.42 -4.52
C ALA A 78 -5.45 -6.13 -3.22
N VAL A 79 -6.29 -5.09 -3.23
CA VAL A 79 -7.15 -4.78 -2.09
C VAL A 79 -8.28 -5.81 -2.02
N LYS A 80 -8.39 -6.48 -0.87
CA LYS A 80 -9.50 -7.36 -0.52
C LYS A 80 -10.67 -6.56 0.04
N ASN A 81 -10.38 -5.64 0.96
CA ASN A 81 -11.40 -4.86 1.66
C ASN A 81 -10.90 -3.46 2.05
N ILE A 82 -11.83 -2.52 2.14
CA ILE A 82 -11.64 -1.19 2.75
C ILE A 82 -12.83 -0.98 3.66
N GLU A 83 -12.57 -0.74 4.94
CA GLU A 83 -13.61 -0.52 5.95
C GLU A 83 -13.25 0.64 6.87
N GLU A 84 -14.27 1.23 7.49
CA GLU A 84 -14.06 2.24 8.52
C GLU A 84 -13.88 1.59 9.88
N THR A 85 -12.90 2.03 10.65
CA THR A 85 -12.67 1.55 12.02
C THR A 85 -12.02 2.62 12.89
N THR A 86 -11.65 2.25 14.11
CA THR A 86 -10.95 3.12 15.05
C THR A 86 -9.74 2.38 15.61
N VAL A 87 -8.57 3.02 15.55
CA VAL A 87 -7.33 2.49 16.15
C VAL A 87 -6.87 3.49 17.19
N ASN A 88 -6.79 3.07 18.46
CA ASN A 88 -6.39 3.91 19.59
C ASN A 88 -7.18 5.23 19.72
N GLY A 89 -8.48 5.21 19.39
CA GLY A 89 -9.35 6.40 19.42
C GLY A 89 -9.29 7.26 18.15
N THR A 90 -8.37 6.99 17.22
CA THR A 90 -8.28 7.68 15.93
C THR A 90 -9.16 6.98 14.90
N PRO A 91 -10.12 7.67 14.26
CA PRO A 91 -10.89 7.10 13.15
C PRO A 91 -10.00 6.92 11.93
N VAL A 92 -10.04 5.72 11.35
CA VAL A 92 -9.20 5.34 10.20
C VAL A 92 -10.00 4.54 9.16
N TYR A 93 -9.51 4.50 7.94
CA TYR A 93 -9.83 3.45 6.97
C TYR A 93 -8.83 2.31 7.12
N LYS A 94 -9.32 1.10 7.32
CA LYS A 94 -8.53 -0.13 7.32
C LYS A 94 -8.58 -0.76 5.94
N VAL A 95 -7.45 -0.77 5.26
CA VAL A 95 -7.27 -1.42 3.96
C VAL A 95 -6.64 -2.79 4.17
N THR A 96 -7.35 -3.83 3.80
CA THR A 96 -6.87 -5.22 3.85
C THR A 96 -6.52 -5.67 2.45
N ALA A 97 -5.29 -6.14 2.24
CA ALA A 97 -4.79 -6.62 0.96
C ALA A 97 -4.29 -8.06 1.06
N ILE A 98 -4.37 -8.79 -0.05
CA ILE A 98 -4.00 -10.21 -0.14
C ILE A 98 -3.16 -10.49 -1.38
N ALA A 99 -2.36 -11.54 -1.30
CA ALA A 99 -1.69 -12.17 -2.44
C ALA A 99 -1.36 -13.64 -2.10
N ASP A 100 -1.12 -14.44 -3.13
CA ASP A 100 -0.77 -15.85 -2.93
C ASP A 100 0.52 -16.00 -2.12
N ASN A 101 0.47 -16.86 -1.10
CA ASN A 101 1.58 -17.13 -0.19
C ASN A 101 2.10 -15.89 0.57
N LEU A 102 1.35 -14.79 0.62
CA LEU A 102 1.72 -13.61 1.41
C LEU A 102 1.72 -13.94 2.90
N VAL A 103 2.70 -13.40 3.62
CA VAL A 103 2.62 -13.25 5.07
C VAL A 103 3.03 -11.85 5.50
N SER A 104 2.37 -11.36 6.54
CA SER A 104 2.74 -10.16 7.27
C SER A 104 3.00 -10.48 8.74
N ARG A 105 3.64 -9.57 9.46
CA ARG A 105 3.81 -9.67 10.91
C ARG A 105 2.85 -8.75 11.61
N THR A 106 2.16 -9.29 12.60
CA THR A 106 1.42 -8.53 13.60
C THR A 106 2.38 -7.83 14.58
N ALA A 107 1.82 -6.96 15.42
CA ALA A 107 2.58 -6.30 16.49
C ALA A 107 3.18 -7.30 17.51
N ASP A 108 2.56 -8.47 17.70
CA ASP A 108 3.05 -9.56 18.54
C ASP A 108 3.93 -10.58 17.77
N ASN A 109 4.46 -10.21 16.60
CA ASN A 109 5.36 -11.01 15.76
C ASN A 109 4.78 -12.34 15.21
N LYS A 110 3.45 -12.49 15.22
CA LYS A 110 2.79 -13.64 14.58
C LYS A 110 2.62 -13.40 13.09
N PHE A 111 2.55 -14.49 12.32
CA PHE A 111 2.28 -14.42 10.90
C PHE A 111 0.77 -14.39 10.62
N GLU A 112 0.36 -13.45 9.79
CA GLU A 112 -0.96 -13.40 9.18
C GLU A 112 -0.83 -13.44 7.66
N GLU A 113 -1.84 -13.98 6.97
CA GLU A 113 -1.82 -14.12 5.51
C GLU A 113 -2.31 -12.86 4.78
N GLU A 114 -2.77 -11.87 5.54
CA GLU A 114 -3.23 -10.59 5.04
C GLU A 114 -2.22 -9.50 5.37
N TYR A 115 -2.18 -8.46 4.54
CA TYR A 115 -1.48 -7.22 4.85
C TYR A 115 -2.50 -6.12 5.13
N VAL A 116 -2.39 -5.51 6.31
CA VAL A 116 -3.30 -4.44 6.73
C VAL A 116 -2.56 -3.11 6.73
N HIS A 117 -3.18 -2.10 6.12
CA HIS A 117 -2.72 -0.72 6.14
C HIS A 117 -3.82 0.20 6.65
N TYR A 118 -3.47 1.15 7.51
CA TYR A 118 -4.40 2.14 8.06
C TYR A 118 -4.16 3.50 7.42
N ILE A 119 -5.23 4.13 6.96
CA ILE A 119 -5.24 5.50 6.44
C ILE A 119 -6.08 6.33 7.40
N GLU A 120 -5.49 7.35 8.02
CA GLU A 120 -6.23 8.22 8.92
C GLU A 120 -7.34 8.97 8.18
N LYS A 121 -8.52 9.06 8.79
CA LYS A 121 -9.58 9.87 8.22
C LYS A 121 -9.18 11.34 8.34
N PRO A 122 -9.38 12.16 7.29
CA PRO A 122 -9.12 13.58 7.41
C PRO A 122 -10.03 14.18 8.48
N LYS A 123 -9.42 14.86 9.46
CA LYS A 123 -10.15 15.74 10.37
C LYS A 123 -10.32 17.10 9.67
N VAL A 124 -11.57 17.52 9.52
CA VAL A 124 -11.91 18.85 8.99
C VAL A 124 -11.32 19.92 9.89
N HIS A 125 -10.74 20.96 9.30
CA HIS A 125 -10.27 22.13 10.04
C HIS A 125 -11.42 22.81 10.82
N GLU A 126 -11.06 23.44 11.95
CA GLU A 126 -11.98 24.22 12.78
C GLU A 126 -11.53 25.69 12.72
N ASP A 127 -12.34 26.57 12.15
CA ASP A 127 -11.98 27.95 11.85
C ASP A 127 -10.65 28.03 11.08
N ASN A 128 -9.61 28.61 11.68
CA ASN A 128 -8.28 28.69 11.10
C ASN A 128 -7.29 27.66 11.65
N VAL A 129 -7.77 26.64 12.37
CA VAL A 129 -6.97 25.56 12.95
C VAL A 129 -7.07 24.31 12.09
N TYR A 130 -5.96 23.93 11.45
CA TYR A 130 -5.91 22.85 10.46
C TYR A 130 -5.32 21.57 11.05
N TYR A 131 -5.93 20.44 10.68
CA TYR A 131 -5.50 19.09 11.05
C TYR A 131 -5.08 18.24 9.83
N ASN A 132 -5.24 18.78 8.63
CA ASN A 132 -4.92 18.11 7.38
C ASN A 132 -4.04 19.03 6.51
N PHE A 133 -2.88 18.52 6.07
CA PHE A 133 -1.94 19.30 5.26
C PHE A 133 -2.55 19.74 3.93
N ASN A 134 -3.35 18.88 3.29
CA ASN A 134 -3.98 19.18 2.01
C ASN A 134 -5.01 20.32 2.13
N GLU A 135 -5.83 20.33 3.20
CA GLU A 135 -6.74 21.45 3.48
C GLU A 135 -5.97 22.75 3.74
N LEU A 136 -4.93 22.70 4.58
CA LEU A 136 -4.10 23.86 4.90
C LEU A 136 -3.54 24.53 3.65
N ILE A 137 -2.85 23.77 2.80
CA ILE A 137 -2.23 24.36 1.60
C ILE A 137 -3.28 24.82 0.59
N THR A 138 -4.45 24.17 0.55
CA THR A 138 -5.55 24.55 -0.33
C THR A 138 -6.07 25.93 0.06
N ASP A 139 -6.22 26.20 1.35
CA ASP A 139 -6.75 27.47 1.84
C ASP A 139 -5.68 28.56 1.92
N MET A 140 -4.42 28.23 2.21
CA MET A 140 -3.29 29.17 2.03
C MET A 140 -3.17 29.64 0.57
N GLN A 141 -3.45 28.76 -0.39
CA GLN A 141 -3.45 29.11 -1.81
C GLN A 141 -4.60 30.07 -2.17
N LYS A 142 -5.80 29.85 -1.60
CA LYS A 142 -6.98 30.70 -1.82
C LYS A 142 -6.92 32.04 -1.09
N ASN A 143 -6.40 32.05 0.14
CA ASN A 143 -6.30 33.22 1.00
C ASN A 143 -4.84 33.43 1.47
N PRO A 144 -3.97 33.96 0.60
CA PRO A 144 -2.54 34.09 0.90
C PRO A 144 -2.23 35.11 2.01
N ASN A 145 -3.18 35.93 2.46
CA ASN A 145 -3.02 36.89 3.56
C ASN A 145 -3.73 36.43 4.86
N GLY A 146 -4.25 35.20 4.89
CA GLY A 146 -4.96 34.67 6.06
C GLY A 146 -4.05 34.37 7.25
N ILE A 147 -4.66 34.14 8.40
CA ILE A 147 -4.00 33.59 9.59
C ILE A 147 -4.38 32.12 9.67
N PHE A 148 -3.41 31.23 9.70
CA PHE A 148 -3.56 29.78 9.73
C PHE A 148 -2.88 29.26 10.99
N LYS A 149 -3.39 28.20 11.61
CA LYS A 149 -2.83 27.59 12.81
C LYS A 149 -2.78 26.09 12.63
N LEU A 150 -1.73 25.45 13.14
CA LEU A 150 -1.61 24.00 13.17
C LEU A 150 -2.31 23.46 14.42
N GLY A 151 -3.33 22.62 14.23
CA GLY A 151 -4.00 21.91 15.32
C GLY A 151 -3.34 20.59 15.71
N ALA A 152 -2.43 20.10 14.87
CA ALA A 152 -1.66 18.87 15.05
C ALA A 152 -0.41 18.88 14.15
N ASP A 153 0.46 17.90 14.30
CA ASP A 153 1.51 17.61 13.33
C ASP A 153 0.87 17.20 11.99
N LEU A 154 1.22 17.90 10.91
CA LEU A 154 0.62 17.66 9.60
C LEU A 154 1.55 16.83 8.70
N ASN A 155 0.99 15.79 8.06
CA ASN A 155 1.72 14.92 7.15
C ASN A 155 1.48 15.31 5.68
N ALA A 156 2.57 15.57 4.94
CA ALA A 156 2.53 15.91 3.52
C ALA A 156 2.81 14.72 2.57
N ALA A 157 3.04 13.50 3.10
CA ALA A 157 3.55 12.36 2.32
C ALA A 157 2.69 11.98 1.11
N ASN A 158 1.36 12.17 1.22
CA ASN A 158 0.39 11.83 0.19
C ASN A 158 -0.16 13.06 -0.55
N VAL A 159 0.39 14.24 -0.28
CA VAL A 159 -0.02 15.49 -0.92
C VAL A 159 0.94 15.78 -2.06
N LYS A 160 0.40 15.98 -3.26
CA LYS A 160 1.22 16.25 -4.44
C LYS A 160 1.59 17.75 -4.48
N PRO A 161 2.88 18.11 -4.56
CA PRO A 161 3.28 19.50 -4.72
C PRO A 161 2.93 20.04 -6.11
N ASN A 162 2.70 21.34 -6.18
CA ASN A 162 2.53 22.12 -7.40
C ASN A 162 3.92 22.53 -7.95
N GLY A 163 4.66 21.56 -8.48
CA GLY A 163 6.03 21.77 -8.94
C GLY A 163 7.02 21.76 -7.77
N LYS A 164 7.64 22.90 -7.46
CA LYS A 164 8.64 23.03 -6.37
C LYS A 164 8.05 23.48 -5.03
N SER A 165 6.76 23.79 -4.97
CA SER A 165 6.08 24.25 -3.76
C SER A 165 4.68 23.65 -3.66
N TYR A 166 4.12 23.66 -2.45
CA TYR A 166 2.71 23.30 -2.24
C TYR A 166 1.78 24.48 -2.48
N VAL A 167 2.17 25.65 -1.96
CA VAL A 167 1.54 26.95 -2.21
C VAL A 167 2.36 27.67 -3.28
N THR A 168 1.75 28.03 -4.40
CA THR A 168 2.40 28.74 -5.52
C THR A 168 2.13 30.24 -5.48
N THR A 169 1.05 30.67 -4.83
CA THR A 169 0.79 32.09 -4.57
C THR A 169 1.80 32.62 -3.56
N LYS A 170 2.24 33.87 -3.73
CA LYS A 170 3.09 34.54 -2.72
C LYS A 170 2.33 34.67 -1.39
N PHE A 171 2.68 33.82 -0.44
CA PHE A 171 2.13 33.86 0.92
C PHE A 171 2.60 35.12 1.65
N ARG A 172 1.65 35.80 2.29
CA ARG A 172 1.82 37.02 3.09
C ARG A 172 1.08 36.94 4.43
N GLY A 173 0.50 35.79 4.74
CA GLY A 173 -0.28 35.53 5.93
C GLY A 173 0.59 35.11 7.11
N GLU A 174 -0.07 34.62 8.15
CA GLU A 174 0.55 34.03 9.34
C GLU A 174 0.25 32.53 9.37
N LEU A 175 1.25 31.71 9.74
CA LEU A 175 1.12 30.27 9.96
C LEU A 175 1.81 29.92 11.28
#